data_AF-A0A4R0ZYT6-F1
#
_entry.id   AF-A0A4R0ZYT6-F1
#
_cell.length_a   1.000
_cell.length_b   1.000
_cell.length_c   1.000
_cell.angle_alpha   90.00
_cell.angle_beta   90.00
_cell.angle_gamma   90.00
#
_symmetry.space_group_name_H-M   'P 1'
#
loop_
_entity.id
_entity.type
_entity.pdbx_description
1 polymer ?
#
loop_
_entity_poly.entity_id
_entity_poly.type
_entity_poly.pdbx_seq_one_letter_code
_entity_poly.pdbx_strand_id
1 'polypeptide(L)'
;MYKVVEIPNEILRVTCDPVTKFDKKLRQTVDRLFDTMYEYDGVGVAAPQVNLNQRLAVVHTDDETGPLVLINPEIIETSGTEIGLEGCLSIPGEFGFVERHETIVVKTQDLKGRTQQVKASGFFARAIQHEIDHLDGVLFTDKLAVPDKGTDQRIVFMGTPTFAVSVLERLLEEGYNVVGVVSQPDKPVGRKRELKPTPVKECALRHNIPVLQPEKVRTDFADILALEPDLIVTAAYGQIVPTELLEAPKHGAINVHASLLPKYRGGAPIHQAILDGDKETGVTIMYMVDKLDAGDMIANTVVPIEELDTVGTLFDKLAVAGSDLLLKTLPAFLAGWIEAVPQDERDVTFAPNISREREQIDWTRAGADIYNHIRGMNPFPTAYTTIAGERVKLFFGSKTTGTGEPGTIVRLEEDGFVVATGDAVAIKVVDLQPSGKKRMDGATFMRGAGQKLQVGDRLGG
;
A
#
# COMPACT_ATOMS: atom_id res chain seq x y z
N MET A 1 30.15 16.00 -9.66
CA MET A 1 29.02 15.84 -8.71
C MET A 1 29.22 16.57 -7.36
N TYR A 2 28.13 17.11 -6.82
CA TYR A 2 27.95 17.60 -5.45
C TYR A 2 27.06 16.66 -4.64
N LYS A 3 27.14 16.75 -3.30
CA LYS A 3 26.19 16.12 -2.38
C LYS A 3 24.98 17.04 -2.20
N VAL A 4 23.77 16.50 -2.34
CA VAL A 4 22.54 17.23 -2.02
C VAL A 4 22.44 17.44 -0.51
N VAL A 5 22.06 18.65 -0.09
CA VAL A 5 21.74 18.94 1.31
C VAL A 5 20.26 18.74 1.55
N GLU A 6 19.93 18.18 2.71
CA GLU A 6 18.55 17.91 3.13
C GLU A 6 18.12 18.88 4.23
N ILE A 7 16.81 19.06 4.42
CA ILE A 7 16.29 19.79 5.57
C ILE A 7 16.69 19.11 6.90
N PRO A 8 16.92 19.88 7.98
CA PRO A 8 16.91 21.34 8.08
C PRO A 8 18.30 21.95 7.79
N ASN A 9 18.53 22.42 6.55
CA ASN A 9 19.71 23.22 6.19
C ASN A 9 19.29 24.65 5.85
N GLU A 10 19.88 25.63 6.55
CA GLU A 10 19.55 27.05 6.41
C GLU A 10 19.72 27.58 4.99
N ILE A 11 20.67 27.04 4.21
CA ILE A 11 20.91 27.53 2.84
C ILE A 11 19.69 27.33 1.93
N LEU A 12 18.85 26.34 2.23
CA LEU A 12 17.61 26.06 1.49
C LEU A 12 16.52 27.13 1.73
N ARG A 13 16.73 28.02 2.70
CA ARG A 13 15.83 29.10 3.10
C ARG A 13 16.38 30.49 2.79
N VAL A 14 17.51 30.57 2.09
CA VAL A 14 18.19 31.83 1.76
C VAL A 14 17.90 32.20 0.30
N THR A 15 17.45 33.44 0.09
CA THR A 15 17.40 34.03 -1.25
C THR A 15 18.81 34.14 -1.83
N CYS A 16 19.02 33.54 -2.99
CA CYS A 16 20.33 33.36 -3.57
C CYS A 16 20.93 34.63 -4.18
N ASP A 17 22.24 34.82 -4.01
CA ASP A 17 22.99 35.94 -4.59
C ASP A 17 23.08 35.84 -6.13
N PRO A 18 22.95 36.96 -6.86
CA PRO A 18 23.05 36.95 -8.32
C PRO A 18 24.44 36.53 -8.81
N VAL A 19 24.48 35.73 -9.88
CA VAL A 19 25.71 35.38 -10.57
C VAL A 19 26.22 36.59 -11.35
N THR A 20 27.40 37.09 -10.98
CA THR A 20 28.03 38.26 -11.63
C THR A 20 29.27 37.92 -12.45
N LYS A 21 29.81 36.69 -12.34
CA LYS A 21 31.04 36.25 -13.03
C LYS A 21 30.75 35.06 -13.94
N PHE A 22 31.00 35.21 -15.24
CA PHE A 22 30.73 34.21 -16.29
C PHE A 22 32.03 33.53 -16.77
N ASP A 23 32.76 32.95 -15.81
CA ASP A 23 34.10 32.40 -16.00
C ASP A 23 34.09 30.86 -16.14
N LYS A 24 35.30 30.25 -16.16
CA LYS A 24 35.45 28.80 -16.22
C LYS A 24 34.88 28.09 -14.98
N LYS A 25 34.89 28.75 -13.82
CA LYS A 25 34.36 28.18 -12.58
C LYS A 25 32.85 28.03 -12.67
N LEU A 26 32.13 29.03 -13.20
CA LEU A 26 30.69 28.93 -13.44
C LEU A 26 30.34 27.72 -14.32
N ARG A 27 31.08 27.51 -15.42
CA ARG A 27 30.86 26.36 -16.32
C ARG A 27 31.04 25.02 -15.58
N GLN A 28 32.11 24.90 -14.80
CA GLN A 28 32.34 23.71 -13.97
C GLN A 28 31.26 23.51 -12.91
N THR A 29 30.70 24.58 -12.34
CA THR A 29 29.57 24.48 -11.40
C THR A 29 28.34 23.94 -12.12
N VAL A 30 28.00 24.47 -13.30
CA VAL A 30 26.87 24.00 -14.11
C VAL A 30 27.02 22.52 -14.48
N ASP A 31 28.19 22.11 -14.98
CA ASP A 31 28.45 20.70 -15.31
C ASP A 31 28.22 19.79 -14.08
N ARG A 32 28.70 20.22 -12.91
CA ARG A 32 28.52 19.47 -11.66
C ARG A 32 27.09 19.45 -11.14
N LEU A 33 26.27 20.47 -11.45
CA LEU A 33 24.84 20.46 -11.13
C LEU A 33 24.12 19.42 -11.99
N PHE A 34 24.40 19.37 -13.29
CA PHE A 34 23.86 18.31 -14.15
C PHE A 34 24.31 16.91 -13.68
N ASP A 35 25.60 16.72 -13.36
CA ASP A 35 26.07 15.45 -12.79
C ASP A 35 25.27 15.03 -11.55
N THR A 36 24.98 15.99 -10.66
CA THR A 36 24.20 15.73 -9.44
C THR A 36 22.75 15.41 -9.76
N MET A 37 22.13 16.20 -10.64
CA MET A 37 20.74 15.99 -11.05
C MET A 37 20.54 14.58 -11.61
N TYR A 38 21.41 14.13 -12.53
CA TYR A 38 21.29 12.81 -13.14
C TYR A 38 21.59 11.66 -12.18
N GLU A 39 22.55 11.80 -11.26
CA GLU A 39 22.83 10.74 -10.27
C GLU A 39 21.66 10.50 -9.32
N TYR A 40 20.94 11.56 -8.99
CA TYR A 40 19.79 11.51 -8.10
C TYR A 40 18.47 11.28 -8.85
N ASP A 41 18.52 10.93 -10.15
CA ASP A 41 17.36 10.78 -11.03
C ASP A 41 16.38 11.97 -10.95
N GLY A 42 16.93 13.18 -10.79
CA GLY A 42 16.17 14.42 -10.61
C GLY A 42 15.82 15.10 -11.93
N VAL A 43 14.72 15.86 -11.92
CA VAL A 43 14.29 16.71 -13.05
C VAL A 43 15.00 18.07 -13.05
N GLY A 44 15.40 18.55 -11.87
CA GLY A 44 16.08 19.82 -11.69
C GLY A 44 16.92 19.83 -10.41
N VAL A 45 17.89 20.74 -10.38
CA VAL A 45 18.62 21.06 -9.16
C VAL A 45 19.09 22.53 -9.16
N ALA A 46 18.81 23.22 -8.05
CA ALA A 46 19.24 24.56 -7.75
C ALA A 46 20.53 24.55 -6.91
N ALA A 47 21.39 25.53 -7.13
CA ALA A 47 22.63 25.74 -6.38
C ALA A 47 22.50 25.64 -4.83
N PRO A 48 21.46 26.20 -4.16
CA PRO A 48 21.32 26.04 -2.72
C PRO A 48 21.17 24.57 -2.28
N GLN A 49 20.56 23.71 -3.09
CA GLN A 49 20.42 22.27 -2.80
C GLN A 49 21.77 21.54 -2.78
N VAL A 50 22.85 22.14 -3.30
CA VAL A 50 24.22 21.62 -3.23
C VAL A 50 25.13 22.51 -2.38
N ASN A 51 24.54 23.28 -1.46
CA ASN A 51 25.22 24.17 -0.52
C ASN A 51 25.97 25.34 -1.20
N LEU A 52 25.43 25.87 -2.31
CA LEU A 52 25.96 27.05 -3.01
C LEU A 52 24.94 28.19 -3.00
N ASN A 53 25.32 29.34 -2.44
CA ASN A 53 24.53 30.56 -2.50
C ASN A 53 24.76 31.28 -3.83
N GLN A 54 24.11 30.81 -4.90
CA GLN A 54 24.17 31.42 -6.24
C GLN A 54 22.82 31.28 -6.92
N ARG A 55 22.34 32.33 -7.61
CA ARG A 55 21.08 32.31 -8.35
C ARG A 55 21.24 31.53 -9.67
N LEU A 56 21.41 30.22 -9.54
CA LEU A 56 21.74 29.28 -10.59
C LEU A 56 20.99 27.95 -10.38
N ALA A 57 20.33 27.45 -11.42
CA ALA A 57 19.73 26.13 -11.43
C ALA A 57 19.88 25.46 -12.81
N VAL A 58 19.67 24.15 -12.84
CA VAL A 58 19.58 23.36 -14.08
C VAL A 58 18.31 22.52 -14.08
N VAL A 59 17.73 22.32 -15.25
CA VAL A 59 16.51 21.53 -15.45
C VAL A 59 16.67 20.67 -16.70
N HIS A 60 16.20 19.43 -16.66
CA HIS A 60 16.06 18.58 -17.83
C HIS A 60 14.85 17.66 -17.66
N THR A 61 13.92 17.74 -18.60
CA THR A 61 12.71 16.91 -18.65
C THR A 61 12.77 15.96 -19.85
N ASP A 62 12.10 14.81 -19.75
CA ASP A 62 12.13 13.77 -20.77
C ASP A 62 11.33 14.11 -22.06
N ASP A 63 10.52 15.18 -22.03
CA ASP A 63 9.60 15.61 -23.09
C ASP A 63 10.27 16.43 -24.22
N GLU A 64 11.47 16.01 -24.63
CA GLU A 64 12.25 16.50 -25.78
C GLU A 64 12.80 17.94 -25.69
N THR A 65 12.54 18.69 -24.61
CA THR A 65 13.26 19.95 -24.33
C THR A 65 14.59 19.63 -23.66
N GLY A 66 15.67 19.62 -24.44
CA GLY A 66 17.03 19.35 -23.94
C GLY A 66 17.45 20.23 -22.75
N PRO A 67 18.57 19.91 -22.10
CA PRO A 67 18.96 20.47 -20.80
C PRO A 67 18.99 22.00 -20.79
N LEU A 68 18.35 22.60 -19.80
CA LEU A 68 18.26 24.04 -19.60
C LEU A 68 19.13 24.49 -18.41
N VAL A 69 19.87 25.57 -18.62
CA VAL A 69 20.62 26.27 -17.58
C VAL A 69 19.89 27.58 -17.28
N LEU A 70 19.58 27.81 -16.01
CA LEU A 70 18.92 29.00 -15.50
C LEU A 70 19.93 29.83 -14.70
N ILE A 71 20.51 30.88 -15.28
CA ILE A 71 21.35 31.85 -14.56
C ILE A 71 20.57 33.15 -14.35
N ASN A 72 20.48 33.59 -13.09
CA ASN A 72 19.68 34.73 -12.67
C ASN A 72 18.26 34.74 -13.27
N PRO A 73 17.50 33.62 -13.21
CA PRO A 73 16.16 33.55 -13.77
C PRO A 73 15.17 34.47 -13.05
N GLU A 74 14.22 35.00 -13.83
CA GLU A 74 13.09 35.82 -13.41
C GLU A 74 11.87 35.45 -14.28
N ILE A 75 10.74 35.09 -13.66
CA ILE A 75 9.49 34.86 -14.38
C ILE A 75 8.89 36.22 -14.73
N ILE A 76 8.66 36.47 -16.01
CA ILE A 76 8.19 37.78 -16.52
C ILE A 76 6.76 37.75 -17.07
N GLU A 77 6.25 36.58 -17.46
CA GLU A 77 4.86 36.38 -17.89
C GLU A 77 4.36 35.03 -17.38
N THR A 78 3.09 34.94 -17.01
CA THR A 78 2.41 33.70 -16.62
C THR A 78 1.01 33.63 -17.23
N SER A 79 0.52 32.42 -17.48
CA SER A 79 -0.87 32.19 -17.90
C SER A 79 -1.32 30.77 -17.56
N GLY A 80 -2.58 30.62 -17.20
CA GLY A 80 -3.16 29.35 -16.77
C GLY A 80 -2.73 28.94 -15.36
N THR A 81 -3.42 27.95 -14.82
CA THR A 81 -3.14 27.37 -13.51
C THR A 81 -3.27 25.85 -13.60
N GLU A 82 -2.33 25.13 -13.00
CA GLU A 82 -2.33 23.68 -12.92
C GLU A 82 -1.89 23.19 -11.54
N ILE A 83 -2.52 22.11 -11.07
CA ILE A 83 -2.13 21.43 -9.84
C ILE A 83 -1.45 20.13 -10.22
N GLY A 84 -0.30 19.87 -9.61
CA GLY A 84 0.52 18.71 -9.91
C GLY A 84 1.39 18.35 -8.73
N LEU A 85 1.79 17.08 -8.70
CA LEU A 85 2.62 16.53 -7.64
C LEU A 85 4.06 17.04 -7.78
N GLU A 86 4.63 17.55 -6.70
CA GLU A 86 6.04 17.92 -6.60
C GLU A 86 6.72 17.10 -5.51
N GLY A 87 7.99 16.79 -5.74
CA GLY A 87 8.93 16.26 -4.75
C GLY A 87 10.25 17.03 -4.87
N CYS A 88 11.11 16.92 -3.87
CA CYS A 88 12.38 17.65 -3.83
C CYS A 88 13.52 16.76 -3.37
N LEU A 89 14.68 16.82 -4.05
CA LEU A 89 15.89 16.10 -3.64
C LEU A 89 16.37 16.47 -2.23
N SER A 90 16.04 17.66 -1.74
CA SER A 90 16.36 18.14 -0.39
C SER A 90 15.33 17.77 0.67
N ILE A 91 14.23 17.10 0.29
CA ILE A 91 13.19 16.58 1.19
C ILE A 91 12.83 15.15 0.73
N PRO A 92 13.74 14.18 0.91
CA PRO A 92 13.59 12.85 0.34
C PRO A 92 12.35 12.13 0.90
N GLY A 93 11.56 11.52 0.02
CA GLY A 93 10.37 10.74 0.36
C GLY A 93 9.10 11.56 0.58
N GLU A 94 9.17 12.89 0.55
CA GLU A 94 8.00 13.76 0.68
C GLU A 94 7.54 14.28 -0.67
N PHE A 95 6.22 14.21 -0.88
CA PHE A 95 5.55 14.68 -2.08
C PHE A 95 4.30 15.47 -1.72
N GLY A 96 3.95 16.45 -2.54
CA GLY A 96 2.76 17.26 -2.31
C GLY A 96 2.27 17.96 -3.56
N PHE A 97 0.95 18.17 -3.63
CA PHE A 97 0.34 18.91 -4.72
C PHE A 97 0.64 20.39 -4.57
N VAL A 98 1.12 21.03 -5.63
CA VAL A 98 1.41 22.45 -5.66
C VAL A 98 0.71 23.07 -6.86
N GLU A 99 0.07 24.22 -6.62
CA GLU A 99 -0.49 25.04 -7.69
C GLU A 99 0.63 25.82 -8.39
N ARG A 100 0.71 25.69 -9.71
CA ARG A 100 1.67 26.38 -10.57
C ARG A 100 0.96 27.05 -11.72
N HIS A 101 1.64 27.98 -12.38
CA HIS A 101 1.17 28.50 -13.65
C HIS A 101 1.46 27.49 -14.75
N GLU A 102 0.46 27.20 -15.58
CA GLU A 102 0.55 26.22 -16.68
C GLU A 102 1.57 26.65 -17.74
N THR A 103 1.66 27.96 -17.99
CA THR A 103 2.62 28.53 -18.93
C THR A 103 3.37 29.69 -18.30
N ILE A 104 4.67 29.77 -18.58
CA ILE A 104 5.54 30.83 -18.09
C ILE A 104 6.47 31.33 -19.21
N VAL A 105 6.88 32.59 -19.11
CA VAL A 105 8.04 33.13 -19.82
C VAL A 105 9.07 33.53 -18.78
N VAL A 106 10.27 32.96 -18.88
CA VAL A 106 11.38 33.20 -17.96
C VAL A 106 12.48 33.96 -18.68
N LYS A 107 12.86 35.10 -18.12
CA LYS A 107 14.06 35.83 -18.49
C LYS A 107 15.24 35.23 -17.74
N THR A 108 16.27 34.78 -18.44
CA THR A 108 17.47 34.18 -17.84
C THR A 108 18.73 34.56 -18.63
N GLN A 109 19.92 34.13 -18.20
CA GLN A 109 21.18 34.38 -18.86
C GLN A 109 21.89 33.09 -19.27
N ASP A 110 22.65 33.14 -20.37
CA ASP A 110 23.50 32.03 -20.79
C ASP A 110 24.88 32.02 -20.09
N LEU A 111 25.71 31.01 -20.39
CA LEU A 111 27.09 30.87 -19.87
C LEU A 111 28.06 32.00 -20.31
N LYS A 112 27.60 32.95 -21.13
CA LYS A 112 28.33 34.16 -21.54
C LYS A 112 27.70 35.44 -20.95
N GLY A 113 26.65 35.32 -20.14
CA GLY A 113 25.93 36.43 -19.51
C GLY A 113 24.93 37.13 -20.42
N ARG A 114 24.65 36.59 -21.62
CA ARG A 114 23.67 37.16 -22.54
C ARG A 114 22.27 36.80 -22.08
N THR A 115 21.39 37.79 -21.99
CA THR A 115 19.99 37.58 -21.63
C THR A 115 19.24 36.87 -22.74
N GLN A 116 18.39 35.93 -22.36
CA GLN A 116 17.46 35.21 -23.23
C GLN A 116 16.12 35.04 -22.52
N GLN A 117 15.09 34.73 -23.30
CA GLN A 117 13.77 34.36 -22.78
C GLN A 117 13.50 32.90 -23.13
N VAL A 118 12.92 32.18 -22.19
CA VAL A 118 12.50 30.79 -22.33
C VAL A 118 11.02 30.74 -22.07
N LYS A 119 10.24 30.31 -23.07
CA LYS A 119 8.83 29.99 -22.91
C LYS A 119 8.71 28.51 -22.55
N ALA A 120 8.00 28.23 -21.48
CA ALA A 120 7.77 26.87 -21.00
C ALA A 120 6.27 26.66 -20.71
N SER A 121 5.83 25.41 -20.79
CA SER A 121 4.47 24.99 -20.46
C SER A 121 4.46 23.62 -19.78
N GLY A 122 3.39 23.30 -19.06
CA GLY A 122 3.18 22.00 -18.42
C GLY A 122 4.31 21.62 -17.46
N PHE A 123 4.73 20.35 -17.50
CA PHE A 123 5.72 19.83 -16.56
C PHE A 123 7.06 20.59 -16.58
N PHE A 124 7.52 21.02 -17.75
CA PHE A 124 8.74 21.84 -17.85
C PHE A 124 8.58 23.22 -17.20
N ALA A 125 7.41 23.86 -17.33
CA ALA A 125 7.13 25.12 -16.62
C ALA A 125 7.07 24.92 -15.10
N ARG A 126 6.51 23.81 -14.64
CA ARG A 126 6.49 23.42 -13.22
C ARG A 126 7.90 23.24 -12.66
N ALA A 127 8.74 22.46 -13.34
CA ALA A 127 10.13 22.24 -12.93
C ALA A 127 10.91 23.56 -12.82
N ILE A 128 10.78 24.46 -13.81
CA ILE A 128 11.44 25.77 -13.75
C ILE A 128 10.92 26.62 -12.58
N GLN A 129 9.61 26.66 -12.34
CA GLN A 129 9.03 27.38 -11.20
C GLN A 129 9.52 26.82 -9.86
N HIS A 130 9.66 25.49 -9.76
CA HIS A 130 10.20 24.81 -8.57
C HIS A 130 11.67 25.21 -8.32
N GLU A 131 12.51 25.19 -9.35
CA GLU A 131 13.90 25.58 -9.18
C GLU A 131 14.06 27.07 -8.85
N ILE A 132 13.23 27.94 -9.43
CA ILE A 132 13.25 29.38 -9.10
C ILE A 132 12.85 29.61 -7.63
N ASP A 133 11.86 28.87 -7.11
CA ASP A 133 11.50 28.95 -5.69
C ASP A 133 12.68 28.62 -4.78
N HIS A 134 13.46 27.57 -5.11
CA HIS A 134 14.67 27.25 -4.37
C HIS A 134 15.67 28.42 -4.37
N LEU A 135 15.83 29.11 -5.48
CA LEU A 135 16.69 30.30 -5.56
C LEU A 135 16.16 31.48 -4.75
N ASP A 136 14.88 31.48 -4.38
CA ASP A 136 14.25 32.49 -3.53
C ASP A 136 14.18 32.07 -2.05
N GLY A 137 14.63 30.85 -1.71
CA GLY A 137 14.56 30.29 -0.35
C GLY A 137 13.20 29.68 0.00
N VAL A 138 12.38 29.40 -1.02
CA VAL A 138 11.05 28.82 -0.90
C VAL A 138 11.09 27.34 -1.24
N LEU A 139 10.45 26.52 -0.43
CA LEU A 139 10.29 25.08 -0.66
C LEU A 139 8.87 24.80 -1.14
N PHE A 140 8.69 23.71 -1.90
CA PHE A 140 7.36 23.31 -2.37
C PHE A 140 6.39 23.05 -1.20
N THR A 141 6.90 22.65 -0.03
CA THR A 141 6.14 22.46 1.20
C THR A 141 5.52 23.75 1.74
N ASP A 142 6.03 24.93 1.36
CA ASP A 142 5.42 26.21 1.71
C ASP A 142 4.24 26.59 0.79
N LYS A 143 4.05 25.84 -0.31
CA LYS A 143 3.07 26.11 -1.37
C LYS A 143 2.08 24.96 -1.60
N LEU A 144 1.96 24.05 -0.63
CA LEU A 144 1.06 22.90 -0.74
C LEU A 144 -0.39 23.35 -0.97
N ALA A 145 -0.97 22.89 -2.06
CA ALA A 145 -2.39 22.99 -2.33
C ALA A 145 -3.15 22.03 -1.41
N VAL A 146 -4.26 22.51 -0.85
CA VAL A 146 -5.16 21.70 -0.02
C VAL A 146 -6.47 21.56 -0.79
N PRO A 147 -6.80 20.35 -1.30
CA PRO A 147 -8.07 20.13 -1.98
C PRO A 147 -9.21 20.22 -0.97
N ASP A 148 -10.41 20.53 -1.48
CA ASP A 148 -11.61 20.30 -0.69
C ASP A 148 -11.70 18.81 -0.32
N LYS A 149 -12.19 18.53 0.88
CA LYS A 149 -12.27 17.17 1.39
C LYS A 149 -13.28 16.33 0.60
N GLY A 150 -14.25 16.95 -0.08
CA GLY A 150 -15.31 16.26 -0.80
C GLY A 150 -16.26 15.52 0.12
N THR A 151 -16.54 16.06 1.31
CA THR A 151 -17.46 15.44 2.27
C THR A 151 -18.92 15.47 1.83
N ASP A 152 -19.24 16.30 0.84
CA ASP A 152 -20.54 16.37 0.19
C ASP A 152 -20.79 15.19 -0.78
N GLN A 153 -19.73 14.57 -1.31
CA GLN A 153 -19.79 13.46 -2.25
C GLN A 153 -20.53 12.26 -1.66
N ARG A 154 -21.49 11.72 -2.41
CA ARG A 154 -22.33 10.58 -1.99
C ARG A 154 -21.54 9.28 -2.14
N ILE A 155 -21.13 8.69 -1.02
CA ILE A 155 -20.34 7.45 -1.01
C ILE A 155 -21.24 6.26 -0.73
N VAL A 156 -21.18 5.25 -1.59
CA VAL A 156 -21.63 3.89 -1.26
C VAL A 156 -20.42 3.07 -0.84
N PHE A 157 -20.48 2.49 0.36
CA PHE A 157 -19.43 1.61 0.87
C PHE A 157 -19.82 0.14 0.73
N MET A 158 -18.94 -0.69 0.17
CA MET A 158 -19.19 -2.14 0.03
C MET A 158 -18.14 -2.96 0.78
N GLY A 159 -18.56 -3.77 1.75
CA GLY A 159 -17.63 -4.56 2.55
C GLY A 159 -18.31 -5.58 3.44
N THR A 160 -17.52 -6.53 3.95
CA THR A 160 -18.05 -7.65 4.77
C THR A 160 -17.31 -7.87 6.08
N PRO A 161 -16.00 -8.20 6.09
CA PRO A 161 -15.31 -8.59 7.32
C PRO A 161 -14.90 -7.37 8.16
N THR A 162 -14.31 -7.64 9.32
CA THR A 162 -13.80 -6.60 10.24
C THR A 162 -12.79 -5.64 9.61
N PHE A 163 -11.99 -6.08 8.62
CA PHE A 163 -11.09 -5.18 7.86
C PHE A 163 -11.85 -4.00 7.24
N ALA A 164 -13.01 -4.28 6.66
CA ALA A 164 -13.82 -3.27 6.01
C ALA A 164 -14.51 -2.34 7.02
N VAL A 165 -14.72 -2.80 8.27
CA VAL A 165 -15.27 -1.96 9.34
C VAL A 165 -14.33 -0.81 9.65
N SER A 166 -13.02 -1.07 9.75
CA SER A 166 -12.03 -0.01 10.01
C SER A 166 -12.05 1.08 8.93
N VAL A 167 -12.23 0.71 7.66
CA VAL A 167 -12.36 1.66 6.56
C VAL A 167 -13.66 2.45 6.66
N LEU A 168 -14.80 1.78 6.90
CA LEU A 168 -16.10 2.43 7.04
C LEU A 168 -16.13 3.42 8.23
N GLU A 169 -15.69 2.99 9.41
CA GLU A 169 -15.70 3.84 10.62
C GLU A 169 -14.88 5.11 10.40
N ARG A 170 -13.71 4.97 9.77
CA ARG A 170 -12.84 6.10 9.45
C ARG A 170 -13.45 7.08 8.45
N LEU A 171 -14.19 6.61 7.44
CA LEU A 171 -14.95 7.50 6.55
C LEU A 171 -16.01 8.30 7.31
N LEU A 172 -16.72 7.65 8.23
CA LEU A 172 -17.79 8.28 9.02
C LEU A 172 -17.25 9.28 10.04
N GLU A 173 -16.17 8.93 10.75
CA GLU A 173 -15.48 9.80 11.70
C GLU A 173 -14.96 11.08 11.04
N GLU A 174 -14.47 10.96 9.80
CA GLU A 174 -14.00 12.09 9.00
C GLU A 174 -15.14 12.88 8.33
N GLY A 175 -16.40 12.50 8.54
CA GLY A 175 -17.57 13.24 8.10
C GLY A 175 -17.89 13.10 6.61
N TYR A 176 -17.41 12.06 5.95
CA TYR A 176 -17.82 11.76 4.58
C TYR A 176 -19.29 11.30 4.53
N ASN A 177 -20.00 11.70 3.47
CA ASN A 177 -21.40 11.38 3.27
C ASN A 177 -21.61 9.95 2.74
N VAL A 178 -21.55 8.96 3.64
CA VAL A 178 -21.86 7.56 3.31
C VAL A 178 -23.38 7.37 3.25
N VAL A 179 -23.93 7.32 2.02
CA VAL A 179 -25.37 7.26 1.76
C VAL A 179 -25.96 5.85 1.84
N GLY A 180 -25.11 4.83 1.78
CA GLY A 180 -25.52 3.43 1.95
C GLY A 180 -24.34 2.48 2.06
N VAL A 181 -24.60 1.33 2.69
CA VAL A 181 -23.64 0.25 2.89
C VAL A 181 -24.15 -1.01 2.21
N VAL A 182 -23.29 -1.66 1.42
CA VAL A 182 -23.58 -2.96 0.80
C VAL A 182 -22.73 -4.03 1.49
N SER A 183 -23.36 -5.09 1.98
CA SER A 183 -22.66 -6.21 2.61
C SER A 183 -23.18 -7.55 2.11
N GLN A 184 -22.41 -8.62 2.34
CA GLN A 184 -22.89 -9.97 2.07
C GLN A 184 -24.13 -10.28 2.92
N PRO A 185 -25.03 -11.17 2.45
CA PRO A 185 -26.12 -11.67 3.28
C PRO A 185 -25.64 -12.30 4.59
N ASP A 186 -26.46 -12.20 5.64
CA ASP A 186 -26.17 -12.78 6.95
C ASP A 186 -25.99 -14.30 6.82
N LYS A 187 -24.94 -14.84 7.43
CA LYS A 187 -24.64 -16.28 7.37
C LYS A 187 -24.84 -16.95 8.73
N PRO A 188 -25.30 -18.21 8.76
CA PRO A 188 -25.39 -18.97 9.99
C PRO A 188 -23.99 -19.26 10.54
N VAL A 189 -23.75 -18.92 11.80
CA VAL A 189 -22.46 -19.15 12.47
C VAL A 189 -22.56 -20.16 13.61
N GLY A 190 -21.44 -20.84 13.87
CA GLY A 190 -21.31 -21.79 14.97
C GLY A 190 -22.16 -23.06 14.83
N ARG A 191 -22.15 -23.89 15.88
CA ARG A 191 -22.86 -25.18 15.89
C ARG A 191 -24.38 -25.03 15.93
N LYS A 192 -24.88 -23.90 16.46
CA LYS A 192 -26.32 -23.60 16.57
C LYS A 192 -26.93 -22.99 15.30
N ARG A 193 -26.11 -22.64 14.31
CA ARG A 193 -26.53 -22.01 13.03
C ARG A 193 -27.40 -20.76 13.21
N GLU A 194 -27.07 -19.94 14.21
CA GLU A 194 -27.72 -18.65 14.41
C GLU A 194 -27.28 -17.70 13.29
N LEU A 195 -28.24 -17.05 12.63
CA LEU A 195 -27.94 -16.01 11.65
C LEU A 195 -27.26 -14.85 12.35
N LYS A 196 -26.03 -14.53 11.93
CA LYS A 196 -25.28 -13.42 12.47
C LYS A 196 -25.08 -12.35 11.39
N PRO A 197 -25.40 -11.08 11.69
CA PRO A 197 -25.05 -9.95 10.84
C PRO A 197 -23.56 -9.92 10.50
N THR A 198 -23.22 -9.41 9.33
CA THR A 198 -21.81 -9.14 9.00
C THR A 198 -21.27 -8.02 9.89
N PRO A 199 -19.95 -8.02 10.20
CA PRO A 199 -19.34 -6.91 10.94
C PRO A 199 -19.65 -5.52 10.35
N VAL A 200 -19.62 -5.38 9.02
CA VAL A 200 -19.95 -4.13 8.33
C VAL A 200 -21.42 -3.74 8.52
N LYS A 201 -22.35 -4.69 8.45
CA LYS A 201 -23.77 -4.43 8.74
C LYS A 201 -23.99 -3.96 10.18
N GLU A 202 -23.35 -4.61 11.15
CA GLU A 202 -23.43 -4.18 12.56
C GLU A 202 -22.95 -2.74 12.73
N CYS A 203 -21.83 -2.37 12.11
CA CYS A 203 -21.31 -1.01 12.11
C CYS A 203 -22.30 -0.02 11.47
N ALA A 204 -22.75 -0.28 10.25
CA ALA A 204 -23.69 0.59 9.54
C ALA A 204 -24.98 0.86 10.33
N LEU A 205 -25.55 -0.18 10.97
CA LEU A 205 -26.74 -0.04 11.80
C LEU A 205 -26.49 0.83 13.04
N ARG A 206 -25.31 0.76 13.68
CA ARG A 206 -24.96 1.67 14.79
C ARG A 206 -24.94 3.13 14.38
N HIS A 207 -24.55 3.41 13.13
CA HIS A 207 -24.49 4.76 12.56
C HIS A 207 -25.77 5.17 11.81
N ASN A 208 -26.83 4.35 11.86
CA ASN A 208 -28.11 4.59 11.17
C ASN A 208 -27.98 4.74 9.65
N ILE A 209 -27.06 3.99 9.03
CA ILE A 209 -26.85 3.99 7.58
C ILE A 209 -27.67 2.85 6.95
N PRO A 210 -28.37 3.08 5.82
CA PRO A 210 -29.08 2.03 5.11
C PRO A 210 -28.15 0.88 4.69
N VAL A 211 -28.59 -0.36 4.90
CA VAL A 211 -27.82 -1.56 4.54
C VAL A 211 -28.55 -2.34 3.44
N LEU A 212 -27.85 -2.58 2.33
CA LEU A 212 -28.28 -3.44 1.23
C LEU A 212 -27.51 -4.77 1.27
N GLN A 213 -28.21 -5.89 1.11
CA GLN A 213 -27.62 -7.23 1.13
C GLN A 213 -28.08 -8.07 -0.05
N PRO A 214 -27.72 -7.69 -1.29
CA PRO A 214 -28.08 -8.48 -2.46
C PRO A 214 -27.44 -9.86 -2.38
N GLU A 215 -28.22 -10.90 -2.69
CA GLU A 215 -27.70 -12.27 -2.84
C GLU A 215 -26.66 -12.33 -3.96
N LYS A 216 -26.88 -11.55 -5.03
CA LYS A 216 -25.97 -11.39 -6.16
C LYS A 216 -26.00 -9.95 -6.67
N VAL A 217 -25.01 -9.15 -6.30
CA VAL A 217 -24.85 -7.76 -6.75
C VAL A 217 -24.80 -7.63 -8.26
N ARG A 218 -24.36 -8.68 -8.98
CA ARG A 218 -24.32 -8.69 -10.45
C ARG A 218 -25.70 -8.54 -11.10
N THR A 219 -26.77 -8.92 -10.40
CA THR A 219 -28.15 -8.89 -10.92
C THR A 219 -29.09 -8.05 -10.07
N ASP A 220 -28.71 -7.74 -8.83
CA ASP A 220 -29.53 -7.07 -7.83
C ASP A 220 -28.79 -5.84 -7.29
N PHE A 221 -28.76 -4.78 -8.11
CA PHE A 221 -28.03 -3.54 -7.82
C PHE A 221 -28.85 -2.27 -8.06
N ALA A 222 -30.13 -2.39 -8.43
CA ALA A 222 -30.98 -1.23 -8.73
C ALA A 222 -31.12 -0.29 -7.53
N ASP A 223 -31.28 -0.84 -6.33
CA ASP A 223 -31.36 -0.05 -5.09
C ASP A 223 -30.03 0.65 -4.76
N ILE A 224 -28.90 0.11 -5.21
CA ILE A 224 -27.59 0.75 -5.05
C ILE A 224 -27.50 1.98 -5.96
N LEU A 225 -27.92 1.85 -7.22
CA LEU A 225 -27.95 2.97 -8.17
C LEU A 225 -28.94 4.06 -7.76
N ALA A 226 -30.06 3.68 -7.15
CA ALA A 226 -31.04 4.62 -6.62
C ALA A 226 -30.50 5.51 -5.47
N LEU A 227 -29.36 5.15 -4.88
CA LEU A 227 -28.63 6.00 -3.94
C LEU A 227 -27.82 7.10 -4.64
N GLU A 228 -27.74 7.11 -5.97
CA GLU A 228 -27.01 8.12 -6.76
C GLU A 228 -25.59 8.36 -6.21
N PRO A 229 -24.73 7.32 -6.11
CA PRO A 229 -23.38 7.49 -5.59
C PRO A 229 -22.52 8.32 -6.54
N ASP A 230 -21.74 9.25 -5.98
CA ASP A 230 -20.64 9.93 -6.67
C ASP A 230 -19.36 9.07 -6.69
N LEU A 231 -19.21 8.21 -5.68
CA LEU A 231 -18.10 7.28 -5.51
C LEU A 231 -18.58 5.96 -4.87
N ILE A 232 -18.06 4.84 -5.35
CA ILE A 232 -18.14 3.56 -4.66
C ILE A 232 -16.77 3.23 -4.05
N VAL A 233 -16.76 2.91 -2.75
CA VAL A 233 -15.55 2.42 -2.06
C VAL A 233 -15.79 0.98 -1.64
N THR A 234 -14.91 0.07 -2.04
CA THR A 234 -14.98 -1.34 -1.63
C THR A 234 -13.80 -1.74 -0.77
N ALA A 235 -14.07 -2.59 0.22
CA ALA A 235 -13.03 -3.24 1.02
C ALA A 235 -13.51 -4.65 1.38
N ALA A 236 -12.83 -5.69 0.87
CA ALA A 236 -13.15 -7.08 1.16
C ALA A 236 -14.65 -7.45 1.02
N TYR A 237 -15.29 -7.00 -0.06
CA TYR A 237 -16.72 -7.21 -0.29
C TYR A 237 -17.07 -8.66 -0.64
N GLY A 238 -16.26 -9.32 -1.49
CA GLY A 238 -16.37 -10.77 -1.78
C GLY A 238 -17.43 -11.15 -2.82
N GLN A 239 -17.89 -10.20 -3.63
CA GLN A 239 -18.75 -10.43 -4.80
C GLN A 239 -18.21 -9.64 -5.99
N ILE A 240 -18.42 -10.14 -7.20
CA ILE A 240 -18.03 -9.46 -8.45
C ILE A 240 -19.03 -8.33 -8.71
N VAL A 241 -18.54 -7.10 -8.74
CA VAL A 241 -19.34 -5.90 -9.03
C VAL A 241 -19.46 -5.74 -10.55
N PRO A 242 -20.67 -5.61 -11.11
CA PRO A 242 -20.86 -5.49 -12.55
C PRO A 242 -20.37 -4.14 -13.08
N THR A 243 -19.92 -4.09 -14.34
CA THR A 243 -19.43 -2.87 -15.00
C THR A 243 -20.42 -1.72 -14.92
N GLU A 244 -21.71 -2.00 -15.06
CA GLU A 244 -22.78 -1.00 -14.96
C GLU A 244 -22.78 -0.26 -13.62
N LEU A 245 -22.39 -0.95 -12.54
CA LEU A 245 -22.28 -0.36 -11.21
C LEU A 245 -20.90 0.27 -10.97
N LEU A 246 -19.84 -0.24 -11.61
CA LEU A 246 -18.48 0.34 -11.54
C LEU A 246 -18.40 1.72 -12.22
N GLU A 247 -19.09 1.87 -13.35
CA GLU A 247 -19.06 3.07 -14.20
C GLU A 247 -20.14 4.10 -13.86
N ALA A 248 -21.13 3.73 -13.03
CA ALA A 248 -22.22 4.62 -12.65
C ALA A 248 -21.79 5.87 -11.84
N PRO A 249 -20.89 5.77 -10.83
CA PRO A 249 -20.49 6.92 -10.05
C PRO A 249 -19.59 7.86 -10.85
N LYS A 250 -19.73 9.17 -10.66
CA LYS A 250 -18.91 10.20 -11.33
C LYS A 250 -17.40 9.97 -11.15
N HIS A 251 -16.99 9.55 -9.95
CA HIS A 251 -15.59 9.27 -9.60
C HIS A 251 -15.25 7.77 -9.71
N GLY A 252 -16.16 6.96 -10.26
CA GLY A 252 -16.01 5.52 -10.42
C GLY A 252 -16.08 4.73 -9.12
N ALA A 253 -15.54 3.51 -9.16
CA ALA A 253 -15.45 2.61 -8.02
C ALA A 253 -13.98 2.30 -7.70
N ILE A 254 -13.60 2.42 -6.44
CA ILE A 254 -12.25 2.16 -5.95
C ILE A 254 -12.26 1.05 -4.90
N ASN A 255 -11.20 0.25 -4.85
CA ASN A 255 -11.04 -0.81 -3.86
C ASN A 255 -9.80 -0.59 -3.00
N VAL A 256 -9.92 -0.89 -1.70
CA VAL A 256 -8.81 -0.96 -0.74
C VAL A 256 -8.30 -2.41 -0.71
N HIS A 257 -7.25 -2.69 -1.49
CA HIS A 257 -6.69 -4.03 -1.67
C HIS A 257 -5.51 -4.30 -0.76
N ALA A 258 -5.50 -5.42 -0.06
CA ALA A 258 -4.51 -5.76 0.95
C ALA A 258 -3.23 -6.42 0.39
N SER A 259 -2.70 -5.87 -0.70
CA SER A 259 -1.34 -6.15 -1.20
C SER A 259 -0.72 -4.93 -1.86
N LEU A 260 0.57 -5.02 -2.16
CA LEU A 260 1.28 -4.14 -3.09
C LEU A 260 1.02 -4.65 -4.52
N LEU A 261 0.01 -4.13 -5.20
CA LEU A 261 -0.27 -4.48 -6.59
C LEU A 261 0.93 -4.05 -7.48
N PRO A 262 1.20 -4.78 -8.58
CA PRO A 262 0.40 -5.86 -9.18
C PRO A 262 0.52 -7.25 -8.53
N LYS A 263 1.32 -7.42 -7.47
CA LYS A 263 1.42 -8.70 -6.77
C LYS A 263 0.13 -9.04 -6.01
N TYR A 264 -0.17 -10.33 -5.98
CA TYR A 264 -1.25 -10.92 -5.18
C TYR A 264 -2.65 -10.42 -5.51
N ARG A 265 -2.99 -10.33 -6.80
CA ARG A 265 -4.39 -10.18 -7.24
C ARG A 265 -5.24 -11.35 -6.73
N GLY A 266 -6.40 -11.09 -6.15
CA GLY A 266 -7.35 -12.12 -5.72
C GLY A 266 -7.76 -12.05 -4.24
N GLY A 267 -8.34 -13.14 -3.75
CA GLY A 267 -9.09 -13.16 -2.49
C GLY A 267 -8.30 -13.45 -1.22
N ALA A 268 -7.03 -13.87 -1.30
CA ALA A 268 -6.21 -14.18 -0.12
C ALA A 268 -4.79 -13.55 -0.13
N PRO A 269 -4.63 -12.26 -0.47
CA PRO A 269 -3.31 -11.64 -0.61
C PRO A 269 -2.48 -11.68 0.67
N ILE A 270 -3.11 -11.44 1.83
CA ILE A 270 -2.46 -11.43 3.14
C ILE A 270 -1.89 -12.81 3.47
N HIS A 271 -2.67 -13.88 3.22
CA HIS A 271 -2.19 -15.25 3.37
C HIS A 271 -1.00 -15.50 2.47
N GLN A 272 -1.11 -15.16 1.18
CA GLN A 272 -0.09 -15.49 0.20
C GLN A 272 1.25 -14.79 0.47
N ALA A 273 1.24 -13.50 0.82
CA ALA A 273 2.46 -12.77 1.18
C ALA A 273 3.20 -13.43 2.36
N ILE A 274 2.46 -13.88 3.38
CA ILE A 274 3.05 -14.61 4.51
C ILE A 274 3.59 -15.97 4.07
N LEU A 275 2.84 -16.71 3.25
CA LEU A 275 3.22 -18.05 2.77
C LEU A 275 4.50 -18.02 1.92
N ASP A 276 4.66 -16.99 1.10
CA ASP A 276 5.85 -16.80 0.25
C ASP A 276 7.05 -16.28 1.04
N GLY A 277 6.84 -15.88 2.30
CA GLY A 277 7.91 -15.44 3.19
C GLY A 277 8.37 -14.01 2.94
N ASP A 278 7.52 -13.18 2.35
CA ASP A 278 7.79 -11.77 2.10
C ASP A 278 8.14 -11.03 3.39
N LYS A 279 9.00 -10.01 3.25
CA LYS A 279 9.39 -9.10 4.35
C LYS A 279 8.50 -7.88 4.46
N GLU A 280 7.73 -7.62 3.42
CA GLU A 280 6.82 -6.50 3.34
C GLU A 280 5.61 -6.87 2.48
N THR A 281 4.49 -6.25 2.79
CA THR A 281 3.29 -6.21 1.97
C THR A 281 2.77 -4.78 2.03
N GLY A 282 1.49 -4.56 1.79
CA GLY A 282 0.92 -3.24 1.87
C GLY A 282 -0.53 -3.19 1.50
N VAL A 283 -1.02 -1.97 1.31
CA VAL A 283 -2.33 -1.70 0.78
C VAL A 283 -2.19 -0.90 -0.50
N THR A 284 -2.97 -1.25 -1.51
CA THR A 284 -3.13 -0.47 -2.73
C THR A 284 -4.58 -0.02 -2.84
N ILE A 285 -4.79 1.26 -3.11
CA ILE A 285 -6.07 1.80 -3.57
C ILE A 285 -6.02 1.80 -5.08
N MET A 286 -6.98 1.16 -5.73
CA MET A 286 -7.03 1.09 -7.18
C MET A 286 -8.45 1.25 -7.70
N TYR A 287 -8.59 1.67 -8.95
CA TYR A 287 -9.85 1.57 -9.66
C TYR A 287 -10.27 0.10 -9.79
N MET A 288 -11.58 -0.12 -9.74
CA MET A 288 -12.16 -1.41 -10.02
C MET A 288 -12.51 -1.52 -11.50
N VAL A 289 -12.17 -2.65 -12.09
CA VAL A 289 -12.52 -3.03 -13.47
C VAL A 289 -13.03 -4.47 -13.47
N ASP A 290 -13.62 -4.94 -14.58
CA ASP A 290 -14.15 -6.31 -14.69
C ASP A 290 -13.06 -7.38 -14.45
N LYS A 291 -11.83 -7.11 -14.90
CA LYS A 291 -10.67 -7.98 -14.63
C LYS A 291 -10.25 -7.85 -13.17
N LEU A 292 -10.24 -8.97 -12.46
CA LEU A 292 -9.92 -9.09 -11.03
C LEU A 292 -8.65 -8.32 -10.65
N ASP A 293 -8.82 -7.32 -9.77
CA ASP A 293 -7.77 -6.48 -9.17
C ASP A 293 -6.76 -5.92 -10.17
N ALA A 294 -7.21 -5.60 -11.39
CA ALA A 294 -6.36 -5.17 -12.50
C ALA A 294 -6.53 -3.71 -12.91
N GLY A 295 -7.33 -2.93 -12.18
CA GLY A 295 -7.50 -1.51 -12.48
C GLY A 295 -6.30 -0.67 -12.04
N ASP A 296 -6.23 0.55 -12.56
CA ASP A 296 -5.10 1.44 -12.35
C ASP A 296 -4.97 1.83 -10.87
N MET A 297 -3.73 1.86 -10.39
CA MET A 297 -3.39 2.09 -8.99
C MET A 297 -3.38 3.59 -8.70
N ILE A 298 -4.11 4.00 -7.66
CA ILE A 298 -4.28 5.40 -7.25
C ILE A 298 -3.24 5.76 -6.18
N ALA A 299 -3.07 4.89 -5.19
CA ALA A 299 -2.11 5.09 -4.10
C ALA A 299 -1.73 3.75 -3.48
N ASN A 300 -0.57 3.68 -2.84
CA ASN A 300 -0.18 2.52 -2.06
C ASN A 300 0.59 2.91 -0.79
N THR A 301 0.66 1.99 0.17
CA THR A 301 1.51 2.11 1.35
C THR A 301 2.10 0.75 1.71
N VAL A 302 3.37 0.75 2.13
CA VAL A 302 4.10 -0.45 2.55
C VAL A 302 3.86 -0.72 4.04
N VAL A 303 3.74 -2.01 4.39
CA VAL A 303 3.64 -2.51 5.76
C VAL A 303 4.62 -3.67 5.93
N PRO A 304 5.57 -3.59 6.87
CA PRO A 304 6.52 -4.69 7.13
C PRO A 304 5.81 -5.92 7.70
N ILE A 305 6.29 -7.09 7.29
CA ILE A 305 5.88 -8.40 7.83
C ILE A 305 6.94 -8.85 8.82
N GLU A 306 6.60 -8.78 10.10
CA GLU A 306 7.48 -9.20 11.18
C GLU A 306 7.57 -10.73 11.27
N GLU A 307 8.64 -11.24 11.87
CA GLU A 307 8.88 -12.68 12.02
C GLU A 307 7.73 -13.41 12.73
N LEU A 308 7.08 -12.74 13.69
CA LEU A 308 5.97 -13.29 14.48
C LEU A 308 4.60 -12.91 13.93
N ASP A 309 4.52 -12.19 12.80
CA ASP A 309 3.23 -11.85 12.22
C ASP A 309 2.49 -13.09 11.72
N THR A 310 1.22 -13.14 12.09
CA THR A 310 0.22 -14.07 11.60
C THR A 310 -0.69 -13.35 10.62
N VAL A 311 -1.53 -14.08 9.87
CA VAL A 311 -2.58 -13.44 9.07
C VAL A 311 -3.45 -12.53 9.92
N GLY A 312 -3.80 -12.93 11.15
CA GLY A 312 -4.62 -12.09 12.04
C GLY A 312 -3.96 -10.76 12.38
N THR A 313 -2.70 -10.78 12.82
CA THR A 313 -1.98 -9.54 13.19
C THR A 313 -1.72 -8.65 11.98
N LEU A 314 -1.39 -9.26 10.83
CA LEU A 314 -1.17 -8.52 9.59
C LEU A 314 -2.48 -7.94 9.03
N PHE A 315 -3.60 -8.65 9.20
CA PHE A 315 -4.93 -8.16 8.84
C PHE A 315 -5.29 -6.89 9.63
N ASP A 316 -5.02 -6.86 10.94
CA ASP A 316 -5.26 -5.67 11.77
C ASP A 316 -4.34 -4.50 11.36
N LYS A 317 -3.04 -4.77 11.12
CA LYS A 317 -2.08 -3.76 10.64
C LYS A 317 -2.53 -3.16 9.30
N LEU A 318 -2.92 -4.00 8.34
CA LEU A 318 -3.35 -3.57 7.01
C LEU A 318 -4.70 -2.85 7.03
N ALA A 319 -5.61 -3.20 7.94
CA ALA A 319 -6.88 -2.49 8.09
C ALA A 319 -6.65 -1.02 8.47
N VAL A 320 -5.76 -0.78 9.44
CA VAL A 320 -5.36 0.58 9.84
C VAL A 320 -4.68 1.29 8.68
N ALA A 321 -3.62 0.70 8.12
CA ALA A 321 -2.86 1.30 7.02
C ALA A 321 -3.74 1.62 5.79
N GLY A 322 -4.69 0.75 5.45
CA GLY A 322 -5.61 0.96 4.34
C GLY A 322 -6.62 2.07 4.59
N SER A 323 -7.12 2.18 5.82
CA SER A 323 -8.01 3.28 6.19
C SER A 323 -7.29 4.64 6.19
N ASP A 324 -6.06 4.69 6.70
CA ASP A 324 -5.23 5.91 6.69
C ASP A 324 -4.88 6.32 5.26
N LEU A 325 -4.45 5.36 4.43
CA LEU A 325 -4.16 5.60 3.03
C LEU A 325 -5.39 6.14 2.29
N LEU A 326 -6.58 5.55 2.51
CA LEU A 326 -7.81 6.00 1.86
C LEU A 326 -8.13 7.45 2.21
N LEU A 327 -8.14 7.78 3.49
CA LEU A 327 -8.48 9.14 3.94
C LEU A 327 -7.47 10.18 3.46
N LYS A 328 -6.18 9.83 3.40
CA LYS A 328 -5.14 10.71 2.84
C LYS A 328 -5.32 10.92 1.34
N THR A 329 -5.81 9.91 0.64
CA THR A 329 -5.92 9.89 -0.84
C THR A 329 -7.19 10.58 -1.34
N LEU A 330 -8.31 10.40 -0.63
CA LEU A 330 -9.64 10.83 -1.08
C LEU A 330 -9.75 12.30 -1.50
N PRO A 331 -9.22 13.30 -0.74
CA PRO A 331 -9.38 14.70 -1.12
C PRO A 331 -8.77 15.02 -2.50
N ALA A 332 -7.53 14.60 -2.74
CA ALA A 332 -6.87 14.80 -4.04
C ALA A 332 -7.50 13.95 -5.15
N PHE A 333 -7.96 12.74 -4.82
CA PHE A 333 -8.67 11.87 -5.75
C PHE A 333 -9.99 12.50 -6.22
N LEU A 334 -10.83 12.98 -5.30
CA LEU A 334 -12.12 13.60 -5.60
C LEU A 334 -11.95 14.93 -6.35
N ALA A 335 -10.87 15.67 -6.08
CA ALA A 335 -10.50 16.87 -6.83
C ALA A 335 -9.96 16.57 -8.24
N GLY A 336 -9.71 15.30 -8.58
CA GLY A 336 -9.17 14.89 -9.88
C GLY A 336 -7.68 15.19 -10.05
N TRP A 337 -6.94 15.31 -8.95
CA TRP A 337 -5.50 15.66 -8.97
C TRP A 337 -4.58 14.44 -9.07
N ILE A 338 -5.11 13.23 -8.82
CA ILE A 338 -4.33 12.00 -8.88
C ILE A 338 -4.43 11.38 -10.27
N GLU A 339 -3.27 11.19 -10.89
CA GLU A 339 -3.14 10.33 -12.07
C GLU A 339 -2.91 8.88 -11.61
N ALA A 340 -3.81 7.98 -12.00
CA ALA A 340 -3.70 6.57 -11.66
C ALA A 340 -2.65 5.88 -12.54
N VAL A 341 -1.89 4.96 -11.95
CA VAL A 341 -0.78 4.25 -12.60
C VAL A 341 -1.25 2.87 -13.07
N PRO A 342 -1.16 2.57 -14.38
CA PRO A 342 -1.46 1.23 -14.88
C PRO A 342 -0.56 0.17 -14.26
N GLN A 343 -1.13 -1.01 -14.01
CA GLN A 343 -0.38 -2.13 -13.48
C GLN A 343 0.51 -2.79 -14.54
N ASP A 344 1.77 -3.05 -14.23
CA ASP A 344 2.67 -3.82 -15.09
C ASP A 344 2.31 -5.31 -15.06
N GLU A 345 1.80 -5.83 -16.18
CA GLU A 345 1.38 -7.23 -16.28
C GLU A 345 2.53 -8.23 -16.12
N ARG A 346 3.80 -7.80 -16.21
CA ARG A 346 4.98 -8.66 -15.99
C ARG A 346 5.19 -9.02 -14.53
N ASP A 347 4.71 -8.17 -13.61
CA ASP A 347 4.90 -8.31 -12.16
C ASP A 347 3.68 -8.91 -11.45
N VAL A 348 2.65 -9.29 -12.22
CA VAL A 348 1.39 -9.85 -11.68
C VAL A 348 1.61 -11.23 -11.08
N THR A 349 1.18 -11.38 -9.83
CA THR A 349 1.01 -12.68 -9.17
C THR A 349 -0.41 -12.80 -8.63
N PHE A 350 -0.87 -14.03 -8.37
CA PHE A 350 -2.23 -14.29 -7.92
C PHE A 350 -2.27 -14.91 -6.52
N ALA A 351 -3.26 -14.50 -5.74
CA ALA A 351 -3.57 -15.00 -4.41
C ALA A 351 -5.01 -15.53 -4.36
N PRO A 352 -5.28 -16.73 -4.90
CA PRO A 352 -6.62 -17.31 -4.86
C PRO A 352 -7.04 -17.65 -3.43
N ASN A 353 -8.34 -17.76 -3.20
CA ASN A 353 -8.90 -18.19 -1.92
C ASN A 353 -8.25 -19.50 -1.42
N ILE A 354 -7.99 -19.58 -0.12
CA ILE A 354 -7.40 -20.77 0.50
C ILE A 354 -8.40 -21.92 0.46
N SER A 355 -8.06 -23.00 -0.24
CA SER A 355 -8.83 -24.25 -0.25
C SER A 355 -8.54 -25.09 0.99
N ARG A 356 -9.42 -26.05 1.30
CA ARG A 356 -9.22 -26.93 2.48
C ARG A 356 -7.95 -27.77 2.38
N GLU A 357 -7.59 -28.18 1.19
CA GLU A 357 -6.39 -28.97 0.91
C GLU A 357 -5.13 -28.15 1.22
N ARG A 358 -5.15 -26.85 0.91
CA ARG A 358 -4.06 -25.92 1.26
C ARG A 358 -3.92 -25.67 2.76
N GLU A 359 -4.92 -26.00 3.59
CA GLU A 359 -4.78 -25.90 5.05
C GLU A 359 -3.85 -27.00 5.61
N GLN A 360 -3.70 -28.12 4.90
CA GLN A 360 -2.88 -29.24 5.36
C GLN A 360 -1.39 -28.89 5.29
N ILE A 361 -0.66 -29.23 6.35
CA ILE A 361 0.79 -29.08 6.39
C ILE A 361 1.43 -30.20 5.59
N ASP A 362 2.22 -29.83 4.60
CA ASP A 362 3.16 -30.71 3.92
C ASP A 362 4.51 -30.66 4.65
N TRP A 363 4.79 -31.68 5.45
CA TRP A 363 6.03 -31.78 6.23
C TRP A 363 7.29 -31.96 5.36
N THR A 364 7.13 -32.30 4.08
CA THR A 364 8.28 -32.48 3.16
C THR A 364 8.90 -31.16 2.70
N ARG A 365 8.23 -30.03 2.97
CA ARG A 365 8.74 -28.68 2.68
C ARG A 365 9.83 -28.25 3.67
N ALA A 366 10.57 -27.22 3.31
CA ALA A 366 11.56 -26.59 4.19
C ALA A 366 10.91 -26.09 5.49
N GLY A 367 11.65 -26.10 6.61
CA GLY A 367 11.11 -25.64 7.89
C GLY A 367 10.64 -24.19 7.87
N ALA A 368 11.33 -23.31 7.14
CA ALA A 368 10.90 -21.92 6.98
C ALA A 368 9.52 -21.82 6.29
N ASP A 369 9.27 -22.63 5.27
CA ASP A 369 8.00 -22.67 4.56
C ASP A 369 6.87 -23.18 5.45
N ILE A 370 7.12 -24.23 6.24
CA ILE A 370 6.11 -24.77 7.16
C ILE A 370 5.80 -23.77 8.28
N TYR A 371 6.82 -23.07 8.79
CA TYR A 371 6.63 -21.98 9.74
C TYR A 371 5.73 -20.88 9.15
N ASN A 372 6.03 -20.43 7.93
CA ASN A 372 5.21 -19.49 7.16
C ASN A 372 3.79 -20.02 6.92
N HIS A 373 3.64 -21.32 6.67
CA HIS A 373 2.35 -21.97 6.50
C HIS A 373 1.49 -21.92 7.77
N ILE A 374 2.09 -22.19 8.93
CA ILE A 374 1.36 -22.15 10.22
C ILE A 374 0.89 -20.72 10.51
N ARG A 375 1.79 -19.72 10.45
CA ARG A 375 1.43 -18.33 10.73
C ARG A 375 0.54 -17.71 9.63
N GLY A 376 0.72 -18.15 8.39
CA GLY A 376 -0.06 -17.79 7.21
C GLY A 376 -1.47 -18.33 7.17
N MET A 377 -1.83 -19.21 8.11
CA MET A 377 -3.19 -19.73 8.28
C MET A 377 -3.79 -19.34 9.64
N ASN A 378 -3.06 -18.57 10.47
CA ASN A 378 -3.50 -18.19 11.82
C ASN A 378 -4.12 -16.79 11.82
N PRO A 379 -5.34 -16.59 12.35
CA PRO A 379 -6.16 -17.57 13.08
C PRO A 379 -7.13 -18.36 12.19
N PHE A 380 -7.26 -17.99 10.93
CA PHE A 380 -8.16 -18.64 9.96
C PHE A 380 -7.46 -18.84 8.61
N PRO A 381 -7.70 -19.98 7.93
CA PRO A 381 -8.55 -21.13 8.30
C PRO A 381 -7.95 -22.10 9.36
N THR A 382 -6.72 -21.83 9.80
CA THR A 382 -5.84 -22.64 10.62
C THR A 382 -5.22 -23.83 9.89
N ALA A 383 -3.89 -23.90 9.89
CA ALA A 383 -3.15 -25.03 9.37
C ALA A 383 -3.46 -26.30 10.17
N TYR A 384 -3.38 -27.47 9.54
CA TYR A 384 -3.59 -28.74 10.23
C TYR A 384 -2.66 -29.86 9.77
N THR A 385 -2.49 -30.84 10.64
CA THR A 385 -1.81 -32.11 10.37
C THR A 385 -2.64 -33.26 10.94
N THR A 386 -2.19 -34.49 10.75
CA THR A 386 -2.73 -35.68 11.42
C THR A 386 -1.75 -36.21 12.47
N ILE A 387 -2.26 -36.66 13.61
CA ILE A 387 -1.53 -37.38 14.65
C ILE A 387 -2.33 -38.64 14.96
N ALA A 388 -1.74 -39.82 14.78
CA ALA A 388 -2.42 -41.11 14.95
C ALA A 388 -3.76 -41.22 14.20
N GLY A 389 -3.83 -40.66 12.98
CA GLY A 389 -5.03 -40.64 12.14
C GLY A 389 -6.04 -39.54 12.48
N GLU A 390 -5.87 -38.80 13.57
CA GLU A 390 -6.78 -37.74 14.00
C GLU A 390 -6.29 -36.36 13.54
N ARG A 391 -7.21 -35.51 13.08
CA ARG A 391 -6.89 -34.13 12.66
C ARG A 391 -6.52 -33.27 13.87
N VAL A 392 -5.40 -32.57 13.76
CA VAL A 392 -4.90 -31.63 14.76
C VAL A 392 -4.58 -30.31 14.07
N LYS A 393 -5.21 -29.22 14.52
CA LYS A 393 -4.91 -27.87 14.05
C LYS A 393 -3.66 -27.34 14.75
N LEU A 394 -2.78 -26.67 14.01
CA LEU A 394 -1.60 -26.02 14.56
C LEU A 394 -1.78 -24.50 14.46
N PHE A 395 -1.69 -23.81 15.60
CA PHE A 395 -1.79 -22.35 15.66
C PHE A 395 -0.42 -21.69 15.71
N PHE A 396 0.54 -22.32 16.38
CA PHE A 396 1.89 -21.77 16.48
C PHE A 396 2.94 -22.87 16.64
N GLY A 397 4.10 -22.63 16.02
CA GLY A 397 5.30 -23.40 16.22
C GLY A 397 6.52 -22.53 16.00
N SER A 398 7.64 -22.84 16.66
CA SER A 398 8.89 -22.11 16.50
C SER A 398 9.88 -22.91 15.66
N LYS A 399 10.64 -22.22 14.80
CA LYS A 399 11.79 -22.83 14.10
C LYS A 399 12.85 -23.26 15.12
N THR A 400 13.39 -24.46 14.95
CA THR A 400 14.50 -25.01 15.73
C THR A 400 15.36 -25.89 14.83
N THR A 401 16.49 -26.39 15.32
CA THR A 401 17.32 -27.33 14.57
C THR A 401 16.82 -28.76 14.76
N GLY A 402 16.81 -29.57 13.71
CA GLY A 402 16.47 -30.98 13.82
C GLY A 402 16.55 -31.68 12.47
N THR A 403 16.99 -32.92 12.48
CA THR A 403 17.12 -33.76 11.28
C THR A 403 16.40 -35.08 11.51
N GLY A 404 15.78 -35.61 10.46
CA GLY A 404 15.01 -36.84 10.48
C GLY A 404 14.13 -36.92 9.25
N GLU A 405 13.39 -38.03 9.09
CA GLU A 405 12.40 -38.15 8.02
C GLU A 405 11.29 -37.11 8.20
N PRO A 406 10.87 -36.38 7.14
CA PRO A 406 9.78 -35.41 7.21
C PRO A 406 8.53 -35.92 7.92
N GLY A 407 8.03 -35.10 8.84
CA GLY A 407 6.86 -35.40 9.68
C GLY A 407 7.18 -36.20 10.94
N THR A 408 8.42 -36.65 11.14
CA THR A 408 8.79 -37.46 12.31
C THR A 408 9.04 -36.59 13.54
N ILE A 409 8.52 -37.00 14.70
CA ILE A 409 8.87 -36.39 15.98
C ILE A 409 10.30 -36.79 16.35
N VAL A 410 11.20 -35.82 16.38
CA VAL A 410 12.63 -36.05 16.66
C VAL A 410 13.00 -35.74 18.11
N ARG A 411 12.23 -34.89 18.80
CA ARG A 411 12.42 -34.59 20.23
C ARG A 411 11.09 -34.29 20.91
N LEU A 412 11.02 -34.65 22.19
CA LEU A 412 10.01 -34.17 23.13
C LEU A 412 10.70 -33.19 24.07
N GLU A 413 10.14 -31.99 24.22
CA GLU A 413 10.63 -30.95 25.11
C GLU A 413 9.56 -30.64 26.17
N GLU A 414 9.83 -29.79 27.16
CA GLU A 414 8.86 -29.52 28.24
C GLU A 414 7.61 -28.78 27.75
N ASP A 415 7.79 -27.88 26.77
CA ASP A 415 6.76 -26.98 26.25
C ASP A 415 6.12 -27.44 24.94
N GLY A 416 6.65 -28.48 24.30
CA GLY A 416 6.15 -28.98 23.03
C GLY A 416 6.95 -30.16 22.47
N PHE A 417 6.67 -30.50 21.23
CA PHE A 417 7.37 -31.57 20.50
C PHE A 417 7.94 -31.04 19.18
N VAL A 418 9.10 -31.56 18.79
CA VAL A 418 9.85 -31.12 17.60
C VAL A 418 9.64 -32.11 16.47
N VAL A 419 9.21 -31.59 15.32
CA VAL A 419 8.90 -32.36 14.11
C VAL A 419 9.92 -32.03 13.02
N ALA A 420 10.56 -33.05 12.47
CA ALA A 420 11.46 -32.92 11.33
C ALA A 420 10.70 -32.50 10.06
N THR A 421 11.38 -31.73 9.22
CA THR A 421 10.85 -31.19 7.96
C THR A 421 11.71 -31.66 6.78
N GLY A 422 11.56 -31.06 5.61
CA GLY A 422 12.39 -31.33 4.43
C GLY A 422 13.84 -30.86 4.51
N ASP A 423 14.22 -30.10 5.55
CA ASP A 423 15.58 -29.60 5.74
C ASP A 423 16.02 -29.66 7.22
N ALA A 424 17.14 -28.99 7.55
CA ALA A 424 17.67 -28.98 8.92
C ALA A 424 16.88 -28.10 9.90
N VAL A 425 15.85 -27.38 9.42
CA VAL A 425 15.00 -26.52 10.22
C VAL A 425 13.75 -27.29 10.62
N ALA A 426 13.71 -27.77 11.86
CA ALA A 426 12.55 -28.45 12.43
C ALA A 426 11.53 -27.46 13.00
N ILE A 427 10.29 -27.92 13.19
CA ILE A 427 9.22 -27.12 13.84
C ILE A 427 8.94 -27.67 15.23
N LYS A 428 9.13 -26.84 16.25
CA LYS A 428 8.63 -27.13 17.59
C LYS A 428 7.18 -26.66 17.72
N VAL A 429 6.26 -27.60 17.86
CA VAL A 429 4.83 -27.32 18.01
C VAL A 429 4.52 -27.01 19.46
N VAL A 430 3.97 -25.82 19.73
CA VAL A 430 3.70 -25.33 21.09
C VAL A 430 2.27 -24.84 21.29
N ASP A 431 1.48 -24.66 20.22
CA ASP A 431 0.07 -24.27 20.31
C ASP A 431 -0.76 -24.99 19.25
N LEU A 432 -1.73 -25.77 19.70
CA LEU A 432 -2.49 -26.69 18.87
C LEU A 432 -3.91 -26.95 19.40
N GLN A 433 -4.73 -27.53 18.54
CA GLN A 433 -6.08 -27.96 18.87
C GLN A 433 -6.37 -29.35 18.27
N PRO A 434 -6.38 -30.40 19.11
CA PRO A 434 -6.87 -31.72 18.71
C PRO A 434 -8.36 -31.68 18.36
N SER A 435 -8.78 -32.58 17.47
CA SER A 435 -10.20 -32.75 17.10
C SER A 435 -11.09 -32.91 18.34
N GLY A 436 -12.19 -32.14 18.37
CA GLY A 436 -13.16 -32.16 19.48
C GLY A 436 -12.68 -31.56 20.81
N LYS A 437 -11.44 -31.04 20.91
CA LYS A 437 -10.90 -30.40 22.12
C LYS A 437 -10.78 -28.88 21.98
N LYS A 438 -10.56 -28.20 23.10
CA LYS A 438 -10.19 -26.77 23.12
C LYS A 438 -8.74 -26.60 22.65
N ARG A 439 -8.40 -25.43 22.10
CA ARG A 439 -7.01 -25.02 21.85
C ARG A 439 -6.22 -25.05 23.16
N MET A 440 -4.98 -25.53 23.12
CA MET A 440 -4.13 -25.72 24.30
C MET A 440 -2.65 -25.59 23.92
N ASP A 441 -1.81 -25.35 24.92
CA ASP A 441 -0.35 -25.39 24.75
C ASP A 441 0.18 -26.82 24.59
N GLY A 442 1.40 -26.92 24.04
CA GLY A 442 2.10 -28.18 23.77
C GLY A 442 2.31 -29.03 25.03
N ALA A 443 2.67 -28.41 26.15
CA ALA A 443 2.88 -29.09 27.43
C ALA A 443 1.59 -29.78 27.94
N THR A 444 0.47 -29.09 27.88
CA THR A 444 -0.85 -29.59 28.27
C THR A 444 -1.31 -30.69 27.33
N PHE A 445 -1.04 -30.55 26.03
CA PHE A 445 -1.31 -31.61 25.07
C PHE A 445 -0.52 -32.87 25.41
N MET A 446 0.80 -32.79 25.61
CA MET A 446 1.66 -33.94 25.91
C MET A 446 1.33 -34.61 27.25
N ARG A 447 0.89 -33.87 28.28
CA ARG A 447 0.41 -34.47 29.53
C ARG A 447 -0.97 -35.14 29.42
N GLY A 448 -1.74 -34.80 28.38
CA GLY A 448 -3.13 -35.22 28.22
C GLY A 448 -3.35 -36.04 26.96
N ALA A 449 -3.95 -35.42 25.94
CA ALA A 449 -4.35 -36.10 24.70
C ALA A 449 -3.16 -36.69 23.92
N GLY A 450 -1.97 -36.13 24.10
CA GLY A 450 -0.71 -36.54 23.49
C GLY A 450 0.18 -37.43 24.37
N GLN A 451 -0.29 -37.94 25.51
CA GLN A 451 0.55 -38.72 26.46
C GLN A 451 1.21 -39.98 25.88
N LYS A 452 0.72 -40.46 24.74
CA LYS A 452 1.25 -41.63 24.03
C LYS A 452 2.27 -41.26 22.94
N LEU A 453 2.51 -39.97 22.70
CA LEU A 453 3.48 -39.51 21.71
C LEU A 453 4.88 -39.93 22.10
N GLN A 454 5.61 -40.46 21.12
CA GLN A 454 6.99 -40.90 21.27
C GLN A 454 7.85 -40.32 20.16
N VAL A 455 9.15 -40.20 20.42
CA VAL A 455 10.13 -39.94 19.37
C VAL A 455 10.06 -41.07 18.35
N GLY A 456 9.98 -40.72 17.07
CA GLY A 456 9.76 -41.65 15.96
C GLY A 456 8.32 -41.70 15.44
N ASP A 457 7.34 -41.18 16.19
CA ASP A 457 5.96 -41.05 15.69
C ASP A 457 5.92 -40.08 14.49
N ARG A 458 5.06 -40.39 13.51
CA ARG A 458 4.93 -39.60 12.27
C ARG A 458 3.63 -38.80 12.22
N LEU A 459 3.77 -37.56 11.81
CA LEU A 459 2.72 -36.61 11.50
C LEU A 459 2.52 -36.54 9.99
N GLY A 460 1.27 -36.31 9.58
CA GLY A 460 0.90 -36.36 8.18
C GLY A 460 0.75 -37.81 7.73
N GLY A 461 -0.32 -38.07 6.96
CA GLY A 461 -0.61 -39.35 6.34
C GLY A 461 -0.53 -39.23 4.84
#